data_AF-A0A940ZWD1-F1
#
_entry.id   AF-A0A940ZWD1-F1
#
_cell.length_a   1.000
_cell.length_b   1.000
_cell.length_c   1.000
_cell.angle_alpha   90.00
_cell.angle_beta   90.00
_cell.angle_gamma   90.00
#
_symmetry.space_group_name_H-M   'P 1'
#
loop_
_entity.id
_entity.type
_entity.pdbx_description
1 polymer ?
#
loop_
_entity_poly.entity_id
_entity_poly.type
_entity_poly.pdbx_seq_one_letter_code
_entity_poly.pdbx_strand_id
1 'polypeptide(L)'
;MGKRRLTRSTDTKVKRRSRSAWITWAVLGGLVLVIGGFVAYLMTQGPAQMARTGNPAPDFTLRLLNGQSVTLSSLRGRPVLVNFWHST
;
A
#
# COMPACT_ATOMS: atom_id res chain seq x y z
N MET A 1 -56.13 -52.41 22.40
CA MET A 1 -54.70 -52.45 22.00
C MET A 1 -54.51 -51.49 20.83
N GLY A 2 -53.80 -50.36 20.88
CA GLY A 2 -52.40 -50.17 21.29
C GLY A 2 -51.48 -50.56 20.12
N LYS A 3 -50.69 -49.70 19.46
CA LYS A 3 -50.17 -48.37 19.82
C LYS A 3 -49.89 -47.56 18.55
N ARG A 4 -50.02 -46.24 18.69
CA ARG A 4 -49.72 -45.23 17.67
C ARG A 4 -48.20 -45.06 17.51
N ARG A 5 -47.81 -44.62 16.30
CA ARG A 5 -46.78 -43.59 16.01
C ARG A 5 -45.32 -44.07 16.16
N LEU A 6 -44.47 -43.89 15.16
CA LEU A 6 -43.45 -42.82 15.00
C LEU A 6 -42.43 -43.45 14.01
N THR A 7 -41.82 -42.80 13.02
CA THR A 7 -41.24 -41.46 12.98
C THR A 7 -41.11 -40.97 11.53
N ARG A 8 -41.38 -39.69 11.37
CA ARG A 8 -41.10 -38.84 10.21
C ARG A 8 -39.59 -38.74 10.03
N SER A 9 -39.09 -39.09 8.84
CA SER A 9 -37.73 -38.75 8.40
C SER A 9 -37.67 -37.25 8.13
N THR A 10 -37.34 -36.46 9.14
CA THR A 10 -37.06 -35.04 8.98
C THR A 10 -35.73 -34.69 9.62
N ASP A 11 -34.96 -33.98 8.81
CA ASP A 11 -34.08 -32.90 9.20
C ASP A 11 -32.58 -33.23 9.31
N THR A 12 -31.97 -33.52 8.15
CA THR A 12 -30.58 -33.12 7.91
C THR A 12 -30.51 -31.59 7.80
N LYS A 13 -30.69 -30.86 8.92
CA LYS A 13 -30.24 -29.47 9.00
C LYS A 13 -28.74 -29.48 8.92
N VAL A 14 -28.25 -29.18 7.73
CA VAL A 14 -26.91 -28.66 7.47
C VAL A 14 -26.74 -27.39 8.33
N LYS A 15 -26.34 -27.58 9.60
CA LYS A 15 -25.92 -26.54 10.54
C LYS A 15 -24.50 -26.08 10.14
N ARG A 16 -24.36 -25.61 8.90
CA ARG A 16 -23.11 -25.14 8.29
C ARG A 16 -23.24 -23.71 7.78
N ARG A 17 -24.13 -22.90 8.38
CA ARG A 17 -24.40 -21.50 7.96
C ARG A 17 -23.98 -20.42 8.95
N SER A 18 -23.65 -20.78 10.20
CA SER A 18 -23.27 -19.80 11.24
C SER A 18 -21.75 -19.66 11.43
N ARG A 19 -20.97 -20.72 11.13
CA ARG A 19 -19.50 -20.66 11.16
C ARG A 19 -18.89 -20.06 9.88
N SER A 20 -19.64 -19.81 8.83
CA SER A 20 -19.12 -19.15 7.62
C SER A 20 -19.27 -17.63 7.71
N ALA A 21 -20.37 -17.13 8.27
CA ALA A 21 -20.65 -15.71 8.35
C ALA A 21 -19.58 -14.94 9.15
N TRP A 22 -19.15 -15.44 10.32
CA TRP A 22 -18.11 -14.77 11.11
C TRP A 22 -16.73 -14.75 10.42
N ILE A 23 -16.37 -15.80 9.67
CA ILE A 23 -15.13 -15.83 8.89
C ILE A 23 -15.22 -14.81 7.75
N THR A 24 -16.37 -14.72 7.07
CA THR A 24 -16.58 -13.71 6.03
C THR A 24 -16.42 -12.29 6.60
N TRP A 25 -17.01 -12.01 7.76
CA TRP A 25 -16.85 -10.72 8.44
C TRP A 25 -15.41 -10.47 8.91
N ALA A 26 -14.70 -11.49 9.39
CA ALA A 26 -13.30 -11.37 9.79
C ALA A 26 -12.37 -11.10 8.59
N VAL A 27 -12.60 -11.78 7.46
CA VAL A 27 -11.84 -11.55 6.22
C VAL A 27 -12.13 -10.17 5.64
N LEU A 28 -13.39 -9.74 5.62
CA LEU A 28 -13.76 -8.39 5.18
C LEU A 28 -13.14 -7.32 6.08
N GLY A 29 -13.21 -7.49 7.40
CA GLY A 29 -12.57 -6.59 8.36
C GLY A 29 -11.05 -6.54 8.20
N GLY A 30 -10.41 -7.70 8.04
CA GLY A 30 -8.98 -7.80 7.76
C GLY A 30 -8.59 -7.10 6.45
N LEU A 31 -9.36 -7.29 5.38
CA LEU A 31 -9.11 -6.64 4.09
C LEU A 31 -9.25 -5.12 4.19
N VAL A 32 -10.27 -4.63 4.90
CA VAL A 32 -10.45 -3.18 5.14
C VAL A 32 -9.29 -2.61 5.95
N LEU A 33 -8.78 -3.34 6.95
CA LEU A 33 -7.61 -2.91 7.72
C LEU A 33 -6.34 -2.86 6.87
N VAL A 34 -6.11 -3.87 6.02
CA VAL A 34 -4.96 -3.89 5.11
C VAL A 34 -5.04 -2.75 4.10
N ILE A 35 -6.19 -2.56 3.45
CA ILE A 35 -6.39 -1.47 2.49
C ILE A 35 -6.26 -0.11 3.20
N GLY A 36 -6.89 0.05 4.36
CA GLY A 36 -6.81 1.28 5.15
C GLY A 36 -5.38 1.61 5.57
N GLY A 37 -4.64 0.60 6.06
CA GLY A 37 -3.22 0.75 6.42
C GLY A 37 -2.33 1.07 5.22
N PHE A 38 -2.57 0.42 4.08
CA PHE A 38 -1.85 0.70 2.84
C PHE A 38 -2.13 2.11 2.30
N VAL A 39 -3.40 2.54 2.30
CA VAL A 39 -3.78 3.91 1.91
C VAL A 39 -3.15 4.92 2.87
N ALA A 40 -3.21 4.69 4.19
CA ALA A 40 -2.56 5.56 5.17
C ALA A 40 -1.05 5.65 4.93
N TYR A 41 -0.38 4.53 4.62
CA TYR A 41 1.04 4.50 4.27
C TYR A 41 1.35 5.28 2.98
N LEU A 42 0.49 5.22 1.96
CA LEU A 42 0.68 6.02 0.75
C LEU A 42 0.51 7.52 1.03
N MET A 43 -0.37 7.90 1.96
CA MET A 43 -0.57 9.31 2.35
C MET A 43 0.60 9.90 3.15
N THR A 44 1.48 9.07 3.74
CA THR A 44 2.69 9.57 4.42
C THR A 44 3.85 9.82 3.46
N GLN A 45 3.78 9.30 2.23
CA GLN A 45 4.72 9.65 1.18
C GLN A 45 4.36 11.04 0.67
N GLY A 46 4.91 12.07 1.31
CA GLY A 46 4.72 13.47 0.93
C GLY A 46 4.92 13.69 -0.58
N PRO A 47 4.40 14.80 -1.14
CA PRO A 47 4.38 15.02 -2.59
C PRO A 47 5.79 14.87 -3.16
N ALA A 48 5.95 13.93 -4.10
CA ALA A 48 7.21 13.78 -4.81
C ALA A 48 7.56 15.12 -5.45
N GLN A 49 8.71 15.68 -5.09
CA GLN A 49 9.23 16.90 -5.71
C GLN A 49 9.67 16.55 -7.14
N MET A 50 8.74 16.69 -8.07
CA MET A 50 8.99 16.47 -9.49
C MET A 50 9.60 17.72 -10.10
N ALA A 51 10.66 17.54 -10.88
CA ALA A 51 11.19 18.61 -11.72
C ALA A 51 10.11 19.06 -12.71
N ARG A 52 9.85 20.37 -12.76
CA ARG A 52 8.88 20.99 -13.67
C ARG A 52 9.51 22.20 -14.32
N THR A 53 9.33 22.35 -15.62
CA THR A 53 9.84 23.51 -16.37
C THR A 53 9.31 24.82 -15.78
N GLY A 54 10.17 25.82 -15.65
CA GLY A 54 9.83 27.13 -15.07
C GLY A 54 9.86 27.17 -13.54
N ASN A 55 9.82 26.02 -12.86
CA ASN A 55 10.06 25.94 -11.41
C ASN A 55 11.55 25.76 -11.11
N PRO A 56 12.01 26.14 -9.91
CA PRO A 56 13.32 25.74 -9.44
C PRO A 56 13.50 24.23 -9.50
N ALA A 57 14.66 23.77 -9.95
CA ALA A 57 15.03 22.36 -9.90
C ALA A 57 15.04 21.87 -8.43
N PRO A 58 14.54 20.66 -8.13
CA PRO A 58 14.61 20.08 -6.78
C PRO A 58 16.06 20.03 -6.30
N ASP A 59 16.30 20.47 -5.07
CA ASP A 59 17.66 20.48 -4.51
C ASP A 59 18.08 19.06 -4.14
N PHE A 60 19.36 18.76 -4.35
CA PHE A 60 19.95 17.48 -3.99
C PHE A 60 21.42 17.68 -3.62
N THR A 61 21.92 16.79 -2.77
CA THR A 61 23.34 16.69 -2.44
C THR A 61 23.86 15.34 -2.86
N LEU A 62 24.92 15.33 -3.67
CA LEU A 62 25.58 14.11 -4.14
C LEU A 62 27.03 14.08 -3.68
N ARG A 63 27.52 12.86 -3.43
CA ARG A 63 28.95 12.62 -3.24
C ARG A 63 29.61 12.34 -4.59
N LEU A 64 30.61 13.13 -4.92
CA LEU A 64 31.42 13.00 -6.13
C LEU A 64 32.40 11.83 -5.99
N LEU A 65 32.97 11.41 -7.11
CA LEU A 65 33.95 10.31 -7.18
C LEU A 65 35.22 10.59 -6.37
N ASN A 66 35.58 11.86 -6.21
CA ASN A 66 36.71 12.31 -5.38
C ASN A 66 36.37 12.41 -3.88
N GLY A 67 35.17 11.99 -3.46
CA GLY A 67 34.71 12.01 -2.07
C GLY A 67 34.12 13.35 -1.59
N GLN A 68 34.23 14.42 -2.38
CA GLN A 68 33.62 15.72 -2.04
C GLN A 68 32.10 15.66 -2.20
N SER A 69 31.38 16.52 -1.47
CA SER A 69 29.93 16.67 -1.63
C SER A 69 29.62 17.93 -2.42
N VAL A 70 28.64 17.85 -3.30
CA VAL A 70 28.11 18.99 -4.05
C VAL A 70 26.60 19.06 -3.84
N THR A 71 26.10 20.26 -3.56
CA THR A 71 24.67 20.54 -3.44
C THR A 71 24.24 21.42 -4.61
N LEU A 72 23.13 21.12 -5.27
CA LEU A 72 22.70 21.85 -6.46
C LEU A 72 22.51 23.35 -6.17
N SER A 73 21.96 23.69 -5.00
CA SER A 73 21.77 25.08 -4.58
C SER A 73 23.06 25.90 -4.42
N SER A 74 24.23 25.27 -4.25
CA SER A 74 25.51 25.98 -4.18
C SER A 74 26.00 26.48 -5.55
N LEU A 75 25.42 25.97 -6.64
CA LEU A 75 25.77 26.31 -8.02
C LEU A 75 24.89 27.43 -8.61
N ARG A 76 24.03 28.06 -7.80
CA ARG A 76 23.17 29.17 -8.26
C ARG A 76 23.99 30.31 -8.86
N GLY A 77 23.43 30.95 -9.88
CA GLY A 77 24.11 32.00 -10.65
C GLY A 77 25.00 31.48 -11.78
N ARG A 78 25.05 30.16 -11.98
CA ARG A 78 25.75 29.52 -13.10
C ARG A 78 24.78 28.67 -13.91
N PRO A 79 24.92 28.59 -15.25
CA PRO A 79 24.23 27.56 -16.03
C PRO A 79 24.68 26.17 -15.60
N VAL A 80 23.72 25.26 -15.36
CA VAL A 80 24.00 23.89 -14.91
C VAL A 80 23.21 22.91 -15.78
N LEU A 81 23.89 21.86 -16.26
CA LEU A 81 23.28 20.71 -16.94
C LEU A 81 23.43 19.48 -16.06
N VAL A 82 22.32 18.76 -15.81
CA VAL A 82 22.32 17.51 -15.05
C VAL A 82 22.20 16.34 -16.03
N ASN A 83 23.14 15.40 -15.96
CA ASN A 83 23.18 14.21 -16.82
C ASN A 83 23.07 12.93 -15.97
N PHE A 84 22.13 12.05 -16.33
CA PHE A 84 21.92 10.76 -15.67
C PHE A 84 22.43 9.63 -16.56
N TRP A 85 23.29 8.78 -16.02
CA TRP A 85 23.90 7.65 -16.74
C TRP A 85 24.30 6.55 -15.75
N HIS A 86 24.62 5.38 -16.29
CA HIS A 86 25.08 4.21 -15.54
C HIS A 86 26.02 3.39 -16.45
N SER A 87 26.97 2.67 -15.84
CA SER A 87 27.81 1.67 -16.52
C SER A 87 27.62 0.34 -15.81
N THR A 88 27.23 -0.67 -16.58
CA THR A 88 27.06 -2.07 -16.15
C THR A 88 28.38 -2.81 -16.07
#